data_AF-A0A2I0T0Z8-F1
#
_entry.id   AF-A0A2I0T0Z8-F1
#
_cell.length_a   1.000
_cell.length_b   1.000
_cell.length_c   1.000
_cell.angle_alpha   90.00
_cell.angle_beta   90.00
_cell.angle_gamma   90.00
#
_symmetry.space_group_name_H-M   'P 1'
#
loop_
_entity.id
_entity.type
_entity.pdbx_description
1 polymer ?
#
loop_
_entity_poly.entity_id
_entity_poly.type
_entity_poly.pdbx_seq_one_letter_code
_entity_poly.pdbx_strand_id
1 'polypeptide(L)'
;MWGLPCLTQPCKEFDEDSLIPSSPATETSDNISPVASPVHTGFLVSFMVDARGGSMRGSRHHGLRVVIPPRACAAPTRITCRLVKPQKLPAPPTLAEEEGLASRIIALGPAGAQFLSPVIVEIPHFASYGRGDRELVVLRSENGSVWKEHRNRYEESYMDQLLNGMDEELESLDELEKKRVSRIITTDFPLYFVVMSRICQDCDMIGPEGGCLKSTLVPMVQATFPDAAVTKGVRLALQVSPAQGSEMGPGCAPAWGHWP
;
A
#
# COMPACT_ATOMS: atom_id res chain seq x y z
N MET A 1 9.90 23.93 53.00
CA MET A 1 9.30 24.51 54.22
C MET A 1 8.59 25.79 53.79
N TRP A 2 7.26 25.71 53.75
CA TRP A 2 6.21 26.75 53.79
C TRP A 2 6.52 28.22 53.47
N GLY A 3 5.62 28.82 52.66
CA GLY A 3 4.95 30.07 53.07
C GLY A 3 4.91 31.22 52.06
N LEU A 4 3.79 31.33 51.33
CA LEU A 4 3.22 32.63 50.90
C LEU A 4 2.69 33.37 52.15
N PRO A 5 2.47 34.70 52.08
CA PRO A 5 1.08 35.17 51.90
C PRO A 5 0.88 36.53 51.17
N CYS A 6 -0.32 36.66 50.56
CA CYS A 6 -1.31 37.78 50.54
C CYS A 6 -0.87 39.27 50.49
N LEU A 7 -1.60 40.24 49.92
CA LEU A 7 -2.85 40.39 49.14
C LEU A 7 -3.09 41.91 49.06
N THR A 8 -3.39 42.51 47.90
CA THR A 8 -4.14 43.78 47.78
C THR A 8 -4.59 44.03 46.33
N GLN A 9 -5.89 43.95 46.09
CA GLN A 9 -6.68 44.77 45.13
C GLN A 9 -7.05 46.10 45.84
N PRO A 10 -7.66 47.17 45.22
CA PRO A 10 -8.63 47.17 44.10
C PRO A 10 -8.61 48.42 43.16
N CYS A 11 -9.52 48.44 42.16
CA CYS A 11 -10.33 49.57 41.63
C CYS A 11 -10.96 49.13 40.27
N LYS A 12 -12.25 48.75 40.20
CA LYS A 12 -13.47 49.55 39.86
C LYS A 12 -13.42 50.21 38.46
N GLU A 13 -14.45 50.25 37.60
CA GLU A 13 -15.80 49.64 37.43
C GLU A 13 -16.45 50.30 36.16
N PHE A 14 -17.46 49.66 35.53
CA PHE A 14 -18.51 50.19 34.60
C PHE A 14 -18.16 50.63 33.15
N ASP A 15 -18.97 50.52 32.07
CA ASP A 15 -20.40 50.18 31.77
C ASP A 15 -20.49 49.75 30.27
N GLU A 16 -21.24 48.71 29.85
CA GLU A 16 -22.61 48.73 29.27
C GLU A 16 -22.74 49.48 27.92
N ASP A 17 -22.97 48.78 26.79
CA ASP A 17 -24.22 48.80 26.01
C ASP A 17 -24.12 48.06 24.64
N SER A 18 -25.15 47.27 24.35
CA SER A 18 -25.75 46.95 23.04
C SER A 18 -24.91 46.41 21.85
N LEU A 19 -25.25 45.20 21.39
CA LEU A 19 -26.07 44.97 20.18
C LEU A 19 -26.26 43.45 19.93
N ILE A 20 -27.48 42.97 20.19
CA ILE A 20 -28.00 41.67 19.75
C ILE A 20 -28.39 41.77 18.27
N PRO A 21 -28.13 40.73 17.44
CA PRO A 21 -29.01 40.44 16.32
C PRO A 21 -29.88 39.22 16.64
N SER A 22 -31.18 39.49 16.58
CA SER A 22 -32.31 38.64 16.86
C SER A 22 -32.26 37.28 16.14
N SER A 23 -32.71 36.24 16.82
CA SER A 23 -33.20 35.02 16.19
C SER A 23 -34.40 35.32 15.28
N PRO A 24 -34.70 34.42 14.34
CA PRO A 24 -36.05 33.91 14.26
C PRO A 24 -36.05 32.41 14.53
N ALA A 25 -37.00 31.99 15.35
CA ALA A 25 -37.31 30.59 15.57
C ALA A 25 -37.97 30.00 14.31
N THR A 26 -37.49 28.84 13.88
CA THR A 26 -38.32 27.85 13.17
C THR A 26 -38.11 26.51 13.83
N GLU A 27 -39.22 25.89 14.22
CA GLU A 27 -39.36 24.54 14.73
C GLU A 27 -38.58 23.53 13.88
N THR A 28 -37.92 22.55 14.51
CA THR A 28 -37.90 21.13 14.09
C THR A 28 -36.95 20.29 14.96
N SER A 29 -37.54 19.27 15.59
CA SER A 29 -36.97 17.97 15.99
C SER A 29 -35.79 17.90 16.97
N ASP A 30 -36.05 17.17 18.05
CA ASP A 30 -35.13 16.62 19.06
C ASP A 30 -34.04 15.70 18.48
N ASN A 31 -33.08 16.27 17.75
CA ASN A 31 -31.85 15.56 17.41
C ASN A 31 -30.69 16.14 18.21
N ILE A 32 -30.44 15.56 19.38
CA ILE A 32 -29.15 15.66 20.03
C ILE A 32 -28.11 15.09 19.05
N SER A 33 -27.48 15.99 18.31
CA SER A 33 -26.27 15.67 17.55
C SER A 33 -25.26 15.13 18.56
N PRO A 34 -24.72 13.91 18.39
CA PRO A 34 -23.60 13.51 19.19
C PRO A 34 -22.43 14.39 18.76
N VAL A 35 -22.24 15.51 19.48
CA VAL A 35 -20.99 16.27 19.54
C VAL A 35 -20.00 15.40 20.30
N ALA A 36 -19.65 14.26 19.71
CA ALA A 36 -18.37 13.63 19.89
C ALA A 36 -17.62 14.00 18.61
N SER A 37 -16.74 14.99 18.69
CA SER A 37 -15.67 15.12 17.71
C SER A 37 -15.08 13.72 17.51
N PRO A 38 -14.98 13.20 16.27
CA PRO A 38 -14.51 11.86 16.03
C PRO A 38 -13.19 11.72 16.78
N VAL A 39 -13.11 10.77 17.71
CA VAL A 39 -11.83 10.33 18.26
C VAL A 39 -10.96 10.14 17.03
N HIS A 40 -9.82 10.82 16.97
CA HIS A 40 -8.88 10.77 15.86
C HIS A 40 -8.20 9.40 15.86
N THR A 41 -9.00 8.32 15.78
CA THR A 41 -8.57 6.98 15.53
C THR A 41 -7.85 7.07 14.20
N GLY A 42 -6.53 6.86 14.17
CA GLY A 42 -5.68 7.07 13.00
C GLY A 42 -5.96 6.14 11.81
N PHE A 43 -7.20 5.67 11.67
CA PHE A 43 -7.72 4.93 10.54
C PHE A 43 -7.98 5.87 9.36
N LEU A 44 -7.45 5.48 8.21
CA LEU A 44 -7.72 6.11 6.93
C LEU A 44 -9.09 5.69 6.38
N VAL A 45 -9.50 4.45 6.70
CA VAL A 45 -10.76 3.81 6.31
C VAL A 45 -11.32 3.11 7.54
N SER A 46 -12.61 3.28 7.82
CA SER A 46 -13.34 2.48 8.81
C SER A 46 -14.82 2.40 8.44
N PHE A 47 -15.29 1.21 8.09
CA PHE A 47 -16.69 0.99 7.76
C PHE A 47 -17.17 -0.41 8.13
N MET A 48 -18.47 -0.54 8.34
CA MET A 48 -19.13 -1.82 8.51
C MET A 48 -19.48 -2.36 7.14
N VAL A 49 -19.17 -3.63 6.90
CA VAL A 49 -19.57 -4.36 5.70
C VAL A 49 -20.31 -5.64 6.11
N ASP A 50 -21.30 -6.05 5.33
CA ASP A 50 -21.98 -7.33 5.47
C ASP A 50 -21.93 -8.10 4.14
N ALA A 51 -22.75 -9.14 3.99
CA ALA A 51 -22.78 -9.97 2.79
C ALA A 51 -23.14 -9.20 1.50
N ARG A 52 -23.69 -7.98 1.60
CA ARG A 52 -23.95 -7.12 0.44
C ARG A 52 -22.67 -6.51 -0.15
N GLY A 53 -21.57 -6.54 0.58
CA GLY A 53 -20.33 -5.87 0.19
C GLY A 53 -20.36 -4.37 0.48
N GLY A 54 -19.29 -3.68 0.07
CA GLY A 54 -19.13 -2.25 0.29
C GLY A 54 -17.73 -1.78 -0.07
N SER A 55 -17.62 -0.52 -0.46
CA SER A 55 -16.35 0.13 -0.76
C SER A 55 -16.15 1.34 0.15
N MET A 56 -14.91 1.69 0.42
CA MET A 56 -14.58 2.96 1.06
C MET A 56 -13.23 3.47 0.56
N ARG A 57 -13.20 4.75 0.17
CA ARG A 57 -11.97 5.49 -0.14
C ARG A 57 -11.41 6.12 1.13
N GLY A 58 -10.08 6.20 1.22
CA GLY A 58 -9.39 6.80 2.35
C GLY A 58 -9.65 8.29 2.48
N SER A 59 -9.95 8.76 3.68
CA SER A 59 -10.32 10.17 3.95
C SER A 59 -9.20 11.18 3.68
N ARG A 60 -7.95 10.78 3.93
CA ARG A 60 -6.76 11.66 3.89
C ARG A 60 -5.71 11.22 2.86
N HIS A 61 -5.94 10.09 2.21
CA HIS A 61 -5.00 9.50 1.25
C HIS A 61 -5.74 9.25 -0.05
N HIS A 62 -5.64 10.22 -0.97
CA HIS A 62 -6.07 10.05 -2.35
C HIS A 62 -5.37 8.80 -2.92
N GLY A 63 -6.18 7.88 -3.46
CA GLY A 63 -5.69 6.61 -4.00
C GLY A 63 -5.74 5.41 -3.04
N LEU A 64 -6.01 5.61 -1.74
CA LEU A 64 -6.33 4.47 -0.87
C LEU A 64 -7.80 4.10 -1.04
N ARG A 65 -8.11 2.84 -1.38
CA ARG A 65 -9.47 2.32 -1.47
C ARG A 65 -9.52 0.86 -1.02
N VAL A 66 -10.54 0.50 -0.27
CA VAL A 66 -10.85 -0.89 0.06
C VAL A 66 -12.20 -1.23 -0.56
N VAL A 67 -12.26 -2.31 -1.32
CA VAL A 67 -13.48 -2.81 -1.95
C VAL A 67 -13.70 -4.24 -1.49
N ILE A 68 -14.85 -4.47 -0.86
CA ILE A 68 -15.31 -5.77 -0.42
C ILE A 68 -16.48 -6.16 -1.32
N PRO A 69 -16.30 -7.08 -2.28
CA PRO A 69 -17.39 -7.48 -3.17
C PRO A 69 -18.55 -8.14 -2.42
N PRO A 70 -19.77 -8.13 -3.00
CA PRO A 70 -20.90 -8.86 -2.46
C PRO A 70 -20.56 -10.34 -2.29
N ARG A 71 -21.00 -10.93 -1.18
CA ARG A 71 -20.76 -12.32 -0.73
C ARG A 71 -19.32 -12.64 -0.28
N ALA A 72 -18.40 -11.66 -0.27
CA ALA A 72 -17.05 -11.88 0.24
C ALA A 72 -17.00 -12.06 1.78
N CYS A 73 -17.87 -11.37 2.52
CA CYS A 73 -17.98 -11.44 3.97
C CYS A 73 -19.17 -12.31 4.41
N ALA A 74 -18.91 -13.29 5.28
CA ALA A 74 -19.95 -14.16 5.84
C ALA A 74 -20.79 -13.49 6.94
N ALA A 75 -20.23 -12.52 7.65
CA ALA A 75 -20.86 -11.85 8.78
C ALA A 75 -20.55 -10.34 8.78
N PRO A 76 -21.40 -9.51 9.41
CA PRO A 76 -21.14 -8.08 9.58
C PRO A 76 -19.77 -7.83 10.24
N THR A 77 -18.87 -7.18 9.52
CA THR A 77 -17.47 -7.00 9.92
C THR A 77 -17.07 -5.53 9.80
N ARG A 78 -16.34 -5.03 10.79
CA ARG A 78 -15.74 -3.68 10.72
C ARG A 78 -14.41 -3.73 10.00
N ILE A 79 -14.37 -3.24 8.78
CA ILE A 79 -13.15 -3.12 7.99
C ILE A 79 -12.44 -1.83 8.39
N THR A 80 -11.14 -1.93 8.68
CA THR A 80 -10.30 -0.77 8.99
C THR A 80 -9.01 -0.79 8.20
N CYS A 81 -8.47 0.39 7.89
CA CYS A 81 -7.12 0.54 7.34
C CYS A 81 -6.43 1.71 8.04
N ARG A 82 -5.19 1.54 8.47
CA ARG A 82 -4.36 2.60 9.06
C ARG A 82 -2.92 2.53 8.58
N LEU A 83 -2.22 3.66 8.63
CA LEU A 83 -0.79 3.70 8.37
C LEU A 83 0.02 3.27 9.58
N VAL A 84 1.10 2.54 9.31
CA VAL A 84 2.07 2.14 10.30
C VAL A 84 3.42 2.75 9.94
N LYS A 85 4.03 3.41 10.93
CA LYS A 85 5.39 3.94 10.81
C LYS A 85 6.38 2.78 10.95
N PRO A 86 7.36 2.62 10.04
CA PRO A 86 8.33 1.51 10.13
C PRO A 86 9.06 1.43 11.48
N GLN A 87 9.29 2.57 12.14
CA GLN A 87 9.94 2.64 13.46
C GLN A 87 9.13 2.00 14.60
N LYS A 88 7.83 1.76 14.38
CA LYS A 88 6.94 1.11 15.35
C LYS A 88 6.85 -0.41 15.13
N LEU A 89 7.49 -0.94 14.10
CA LEU A 89 7.45 -2.36 13.79
C LEU A 89 8.53 -3.12 14.58
N PRO A 90 8.22 -4.32 15.09
CA PRO A 90 9.22 -5.18 15.71
C PRO A 90 10.36 -5.55 14.76
N ALA A 91 10.03 -5.88 13.51
CA ALA A 91 11.01 -6.05 12.45
C ALA A 91 10.46 -5.45 11.13
N PRO A 92 11.03 -4.35 10.62
CA PRO A 92 10.65 -3.81 9.32
C PRO A 92 11.10 -4.77 8.19
N PRO A 93 10.53 -4.64 6.97
CA PRO A 93 10.99 -5.40 5.80
C PRO A 93 12.49 -5.21 5.59
N THR A 94 13.22 -6.31 5.41
CA THR A 94 14.64 -6.29 5.03
C THR A 94 14.76 -5.99 3.54
N LEU A 95 15.45 -4.91 3.20
CA LEU A 95 15.63 -4.46 1.82
C LEU A 95 17.07 -4.73 1.37
N ALA A 96 17.24 -5.31 0.18
CA ALA A 96 18.53 -5.45 -0.46
C ALA A 96 19.01 -4.11 -1.09
N GLU A 97 20.24 -4.12 -1.61
CA GLU A 97 20.75 -3.02 -2.44
C GLU A 97 19.81 -2.83 -3.65
N GLU A 98 19.44 -1.58 -3.96
CA GLU A 98 18.43 -1.21 -4.97
C GLU A 98 16.96 -1.50 -4.65
N GLU A 99 16.63 -2.05 -3.47
CA GLU A 99 15.25 -2.19 -3.00
C GLU A 99 14.82 -0.99 -2.14
N GLY A 100 13.56 -0.58 -2.28
CA GLY A 100 13.00 0.54 -1.54
C GLY A 100 11.51 0.38 -1.26
N LEU A 101 11.02 0.85 -0.11
CA LEU A 101 9.58 0.93 0.12
C LEU A 101 8.97 1.96 -0.82
N ALA A 102 8.10 1.50 -1.71
CA ALA A 102 7.37 2.34 -2.64
C ALA A 102 6.13 2.98 -1.98
N SER A 103 5.64 2.43 -0.88
CA SER A 103 4.45 2.93 -0.18
C SER A 103 4.66 2.96 1.34
N ARG A 104 3.71 3.56 2.05
CA ARG A 104 3.65 3.43 3.51
C ARG A 104 3.08 2.07 3.88
N ILE A 105 3.57 1.50 4.98
CA ILE A 105 3.06 0.24 5.52
C ILE A 105 1.63 0.46 6.01
N ILE A 106 0.71 -0.39 5.56
CA ILE A 106 -0.69 -0.35 5.99
C ILE A 106 -1.00 -1.53 6.91
N ALA A 107 -1.88 -1.32 7.88
CA ALA A 107 -2.48 -2.38 8.68
C ALA A 107 -3.98 -2.44 8.37
N LEU A 108 -4.45 -3.62 7.96
CA LEU A 108 -5.85 -3.89 7.70
C LEU A 108 -6.47 -4.61 8.90
N GLY A 109 -7.73 -4.31 9.19
CA GLY A 109 -8.49 -4.92 10.27
C GLY A 109 -9.81 -5.50 9.77
N PRO A 110 -10.26 -6.64 10.33
CA PRO A 110 -9.59 -7.39 11.39
C PRO A 110 -8.37 -8.18 10.88
N ALA A 111 -7.28 -8.19 11.64
CA ALA A 111 -6.09 -8.96 11.28
C ALA A 111 -6.41 -10.47 11.34
N GLY A 112 -6.00 -11.21 10.30
CA GLY A 112 -6.34 -12.62 10.13
C GLY A 112 -7.76 -12.86 9.58
N ALA A 113 -8.50 -11.81 9.20
CA ALA A 113 -9.80 -11.96 8.56
C ALA A 113 -9.69 -12.83 7.31
N GLN A 114 -10.61 -13.78 7.16
CA GLN A 114 -10.74 -14.63 5.98
C GLN A 114 -12.01 -14.26 5.23
N PHE A 115 -11.91 -14.15 3.91
CA PHE A 115 -13.02 -13.83 3.04
C PHE A 115 -13.39 -15.07 2.20
N LEU A 116 -14.67 -15.20 1.90
CA LEU A 116 -15.19 -16.29 1.05
C LEU A 116 -14.82 -16.08 -0.43
N SER A 117 -14.57 -14.84 -0.82
CA SER A 117 -14.11 -14.46 -2.16
C SER A 117 -13.03 -13.38 -2.05
N PRO A 118 -12.23 -13.15 -3.10
CA PRO A 118 -11.20 -12.13 -3.08
C PRO A 118 -11.76 -10.73 -2.85
N VAL A 119 -11.00 -9.92 -2.14
CA VAL A 119 -11.25 -8.49 -1.87
C VAL A 119 -10.12 -7.65 -2.44
N ILE A 120 -10.39 -6.37 -2.68
CA ILE A 120 -9.44 -5.45 -3.32
C ILE A 120 -9.00 -4.37 -2.35
N VAL A 121 -7.70 -4.10 -2.37
CA VAL A 121 -7.08 -2.98 -1.66
C VAL A 121 -6.18 -2.23 -2.63
N GLU A 122 -6.54 -0.98 -2.92
CA GLU A 122 -5.74 -0.07 -3.73
C GLU A 122 -4.93 0.83 -2.79
N ILE A 123 -3.62 0.92 -3.02
CA ILE A 123 -2.67 1.66 -2.18
C ILE A 123 -1.85 2.62 -3.05
N PRO A 124 -1.79 3.92 -2.70
CA PRO A 124 -0.92 4.85 -3.40
C PRO A 124 0.55 4.56 -3.09
N HIS A 125 1.41 4.71 -4.10
CA HIS A 125 2.85 4.56 -3.98
C HIS A 125 3.59 5.79 -4.55
N PHE A 126 4.89 5.87 -4.28
CA PHE A 126 5.77 6.98 -4.63
C PHE A 126 6.93 6.53 -5.54
N ALA A 127 6.98 5.24 -5.90
CA ALA A 127 7.98 4.72 -6.82
C ALA A 127 7.90 5.39 -8.19
N SER A 128 9.07 5.63 -8.76
CA SER A 128 9.27 6.03 -10.16
C SER A 128 9.78 4.82 -10.94
N TYR A 129 8.87 4.07 -11.57
CA TYR A 129 9.25 2.89 -12.38
C TYR A 129 9.01 3.10 -13.88
N GLY A 130 8.70 4.32 -14.32
CA GLY A 130 8.39 4.65 -15.72
C GLY A 130 9.54 4.47 -16.73
N ARG A 131 10.71 3.98 -16.30
CA ARG A 131 11.80 3.53 -17.19
C ARG A 131 11.71 2.03 -17.54
N GLY A 132 10.82 1.28 -16.91
CA GLY A 132 10.65 -0.17 -17.09
C GLY A 132 11.74 -1.04 -16.45
N ASP A 133 12.74 -0.42 -15.80
CA ASP A 133 13.86 -1.09 -15.14
C ASP A 133 13.54 -1.55 -13.71
N ARG A 134 12.41 -1.08 -13.16
CA ARG A 134 11.93 -1.41 -11.83
C ARG A 134 10.55 -2.02 -11.88
N GLU A 135 10.32 -2.98 -10.98
CA GLU A 135 9.01 -3.58 -10.74
C GLU A 135 8.50 -3.22 -9.34
N LEU A 136 7.18 -3.32 -9.17
CA LEU A 136 6.51 -3.21 -7.88
C LEU A 136 6.15 -4.59 -7.35
N VAL A 137 6.52 -4.84 -6.10
CA VAL A 137 6.26 -6.09 -5.40
C VAL A 137 5.49 -5.80 -4.13
N VAL A 138 4.39 -6.51 -3.92
CA VAL A 138 3.60 -6.41 -2.69
C VAL A 138 4.19 -7.35 -1.65
N LEU A 139 4.59 -6.83 -0.50
CA LEU A 139 4.98 -7.61 0.66
C LEU A 139 3.84 -7.67 1.67
N ARG A 140 3.68 -8.82 2.31
CA ARG A 140 2.75 -9.06 3.42
C ARG A 140 3.46 -9.62 4.65
N SER A 141 2.93 -9.32 5.83
CA SER A 141 3.38 -9.90 7.09
C SER A 141 2.20 -10.31 7.96
N GLU A 142 2.17 -11.58 8.38
CA GLU A 142 1.11 -12.12 9.25
C GLU A 142 1.30 -11.74 10.71
N ASN A 143 2.55 -11.52 11.13
CA ASN A 143 2.92 -11.38 12.54
C ASN A 143 3.74 -10.10 12.84
N GLY A 144 4.08 -9.33 11.81
CA GLY A 144 4.88 -8.11 11.95
C GLY A 144 6.39 -8.33 12.09
N SER A 145 6.87 -9.57 11.96
CA SER A 145 8.29 -9.91 12.05
C SER A 145 8.84 -10.55 10.79
N VAL A 146 8.03 -11.34 10.08
CA VAL A 146 8.43 -11.99 8.83
C VAL A 146 7.67 -11.37 7.67
N TRP A 147 8.39 -10.99 6.62
CA TRP A 147 7.84 -10.40 5.41
C TRP A 147 7.98 -11.38 4.25
N LYS A 148 6.91 -11.56 3.48
CA LYS A 148 6.87 -12.44 2.32
C LYS A 148 6.19 -11.73 1.16
N GLU A 149 6.57 -12.10 -0.06
CA GLU A 149 5.89 -11.66 -1.26
C GLU A 149 4.43 -12.13 -1.26
N HIS A 150 3.51 -11.20 -1.48
CA HIS A 150 2.11 -11.46 -1.72
C HIS A 150 1.92 -11.71 -3.23
N ARG A 151 1.48 -12.92 -3.57
CA ARG A 151 1.20 -13.29 -4.96
C ARG A 151 -0.25 -13.01 -5.30
N ASN A 152 -0.47 -12.08 -6.21
CA ASN A 152 -1.77 -11.93 -6.83
C ASN A 152 -2.00 -13.11 -7.77
N ARG A 153 -3.04 -13.91 -7.52
CA ARG A 153 -3.39 -15.10 -8.34
C ARG A 153 -4.45 -14.81 -9.40
N TYR A 154 -4.99 -13.59 -9.44
CA TYR A 154 -6.12 -13.25 -10.28
C TYR A 154 -5.65 -12.28 -11.39
N GLU A 155 -5.93 -12.65 -12.63
CA GLU A 155 -5.68 -11.81 -13.79
C GLU A 155 -6.73 -10.69 -13.92
N GLU A 156 -6.41 -9.67 -14.71
CA GLU A 156 -7.29 -8.52 -14.96
C GLU A 156 -8.63 -8.93 -15.57
N SER A 157 -8.66 -9.99 -16.38
CA SER A 157 -9.87 -10.56 -16.96
C SER A 157 -10.87 -11.10 -15.93
N TYR A 158 -10.44 -11.33 -14.68
CA TYR A 158 -11.29 -11.79 -13.60
C TYR A 158 -11.94 -10.65 -12.79
N MET A 159 -11.56 -9.39 -13.03
CA MET A 159 -11.99 -8.24 -12.22
C MET A 159 -13.50 -8.03 -12.23
N ASP A 160 -14.14 -8.09 -13.41
CA ASP A 160 -15.59 -7.91 -13.55
C ASP A 160 -16.37 -9.01 -12.81
N GLN A 161 -15.86 -10.24 -12.86
CA GLN A 161 -16.45 -11.38 -12.14
C GLN A 161 -16.27 -11.24 -10.64
N LEU A 162 -15.12 -10.71 -10.21
CA LEU A 162 -14.78 -10.48 -8.81
C LEU A 162 -15.71 -9.45 -8.17
N LEU A 163 -16.09 -8.39 -8.89
CA LEU A 163 -17.05 -7.39 -8.40
C LEU A 163 -18.46 -7.94 -8.21
N ASN A 164 -18.80 -9.06 -8.85
CA ASN A 164 -20.04 -9.79 -8.61
C ASN A 164 -21.31 -8.91 -8.67
N GLY A 165 -21.38 -8.01 -9.65
CA GLY A 165 -22.51 -7.09 -9.86
C GLY A 165 -22.56 -5.89 -8.92
N MET A 166 -21.47 -5.62 -8.19
CA MET A 166 -21.31 -4.37 -7.43
C MET A 166 -21.22 -3.18 -8.38
N ASP A 167 -21.95 -2.10 -8.06
CA ASP A 167 -21.91 -0.82 -8.80
C ASP A 167 -20.66 -0.02 -8.44
N GLU A 168 -19.50 -0.61 -8.75
CA GLU A 168 -18.18 -0.02 -8.55
C GLU A 168 -17.33 -0.30 -9.79
N GLU A 169 -16.62 0.72 -10.25
CA GLU A 169 -15.70 0.57 -11.37
C GLU A 169 -14.26 0.39 -10.86
N LEU A 170 -13.53 -0.52 -11.51
CA LEU A 170 -12.11 -0.73 -11.29
C LEU A 170 -11.35 -0.18 -12.49
N GLU A 171 -10.46 0.76 -12.22
CA GLU A 171 -9.59 1.37 -13.22
C GLU A 171 -8.62 0.32 -13.79
N SER A 172 -8.20 0.47 -15.04
CA SER A 172 -7.24 -0.47 -15.64
C SER A 172 -5.85 -0.36 -14.99
N LEU A 173 -4.99 -1.36 -15.16
CA LEU A 173 -3.61 -1.29 -14.66
C LEU A 173 -2.84 -0.06 -15.21
N ASP A 174 -3.05 0.30 -16.47
CA ASP A 174 -2.43 1.49 -17.10
C ASP A 174 -2.89 2.81 -16.45
N GLU A 175 -4.15 2.89 -16.04
CA GLU A 175 -4.69 4.07 -15.36
C GLU A 175 -4.18 4.16 -13.93
N LEU A 176 -4.11 3.03 -13.23
CA LEU A 176 -3.55 2.93 -11.89
C LEU A 176 -2.07 3.31 -11.88
N GLU A 177 -1.30 2.89 -12.90
CA GLU A 177 0.10 3.28 -13.08
C GLU A 177 0.25 4.80 -13.20
N LYS A 178 -0.56 5.45 -14.06
CA LYS A 178 -0.56 6.92 -14.20
C LYS A 178 -0.87 7.63 -12.88
N LYS A 179 -1.73 7.04 -12.05
CA LYS A 179 -2.11 7.57 -10.73
C LYS A 179 -1.18 7.14 -9.60
N ARG A 180 -0.18 6.30 -9.88
CA ARG A 180 0.74 5.71 -8.90
C ARG A 180 -0.01 4.95 -7.81
N VAL A 181 -0.92 4.07 -8.21
CA VAL A 181 -1.71 3.22 -7.33
C VAL A 181 -1.39 1.75 -7.62
N SER A 182 -1.14 0.97 -6.57
CA SER A 182 -0.96 -0.47 -6.66
C SER A 182 -2.21 -1.16 -6.14
N ARG A 183 -2.75 -2.09 -6.93
CA ARG A 183 -3.92 -2.90 -6.57
C ARG A 183 -3.49 -4.25 -6.01
N ILE A 184 -3.96 -4.57 -4.81
CA ILE A 184 -3.79 -5.84 -4.12
C ILE A 184 -5.11 -6.60 -4.17
N ILE A 185 -5.08 -7.85 -4.59
CA ILE A 185 -6.23 -8.76 -4.55
C ILE A 185 -5.90 -9.88 -3.57
N THR A 186 -6.69 -10.01 -2.51
CA THR A 186 -6.40 -10.96 -1.42
C THR A 186 -7.67 -11.64 -0.94
N THR A 187 -7.58 -12.87 -0.43
CA THR A 187 -8.70 -13.58 0.22
C THR A 187 -8.62 -13.48 1.74
N ASP A 188 -7.62 -12.78 2.26
CA ASP A 188 -7.41 -12.60 3.69
C ASP A 188 -6.67 -11.30 4.01
N PHE A 189 -6.81 -10.84 5.24
CA PHE A 189 -6.06 -9.68 5.74
C PHE A 189 -4.88 -10.11 6.61
N PRO A 190 -3.62 -9.95 6.11
CA PRO A 190 -2.45 -10.05 6.97
C PRO A 190 -2.44 -8.89 7.97
N LEU A 191 -1.55 -8.96 8.94
CA LEU A 191 -1.33 -7.85 9.86
C LEU A 191 -0.87 -6.59 9.11
N TYR A 192 0.04 -6.75 8.14
CA TYR A 192 0.56 -5.65 7.33
C TYR A 192 0.69 -5.96 5.85
N PHE A 193 0.49 -4.93 5.03
CA PHE A 193 0.92 -4.88 3.63
C PHE A 193 1.85 -3.69 3.40
N VAL A 194 2.74 -3.82 2.42
CA VAL A 194 3.52 -2.71 1.87
C VAL A 194 3.93 -3.00 0.43
N VAL A 195 3.90 -1.98 -0.41
CA VAL A 195 4.48 -2.01 -1.76
C VAL A 195 5.98 -1.67 -1.68
N MET A 196 6.80 -2.53 -2.25
CA MET A 196 8.25 -2.38 -2.43
C MET A 196 8.54 -2.18 -3.93
N SER A 197 9.59 -1.42 -4.25
CA SER A 197 10.15 -1.34 -5.60
C SER A 197 11.54 -1.96 -5.60
N ARG A 198 11.84 -2.72 -6.65
CA ARG A 198 13.17 -3.30 -6.92
C ARG A 198 13.44 -3.31 -8.42
N ILE A 199 14.65 -3.64 -8.84
CA ILE A 199 14.97 -3.83 -10.26
C ILE A 199 14.18 -5.03 -10.81
N CYS A 200 13.71 -4.97 -12.05
CA CYS A 200 12.99 -6.06 -12.71
C CYS A 200 13.80 -7.37 -12.66
N GLN A 201 13.12 -8.46 -12.30
CA GLN A 201 13.71 -9.79 -12.21
C GLN A 201 13.00 -10.76 -13.16
N ASP A 202 13.64 -11.06 -14.27
CA ASP A 202 13.16 -12.06 -15.22
C ASP A 202 13.44 -13.45 -14.64
N CYS A 203 12.40 -14.12 -14.11
CA CYS A 203 12.54 -15.38 -13.40
C CYS A 203 11.92 -16.57 -14.13
N ASP A 204 12.59 -17.71 -14.10
CA ASP A 204 12.10 -18.97 -14.66
C ASP A 204 12.64 -20.18 -13.89
N MET A 205 12.04 -21.35 -14.10
CA MET A 205 12.49 -22.62 -13.53
C MET A 205 13.39 -23.35 -14.52
N ILE A 206 14.67 -23.50 -14.16
CA ILE A 206 15.65 -24.21 -14.97
C ILE A 206 15.91 -25.58 -14.34
N GLY A 207 15.75 -26.64 -15.13
CA GLY A 207 16.00 -28.02 -14.75
C GLY A 207 17.34 -28.57 -15.27
N PRO A 208 17.66 -29.84 -14.98
CA PRO A 208 18.88 -30.50 -15.45
C PRO A 208 19.02 -30.56 -16.97
N GLU A 209 17.92 -30.43 -17.71
CA GLU A 209 17.88 -30.29 -19.17
C GLU A 209 18.44 -28.94 -19.69
N GLY A 210 18.83 -28.03 -18.79
CA GLY A 210 19.28 -26.70 -19.18
C GLY A 210 18.11 -25.79 -19.57
N GLY A 211 18.43 -24.66 -20.21
CA GLY A 211 17.43 -23.69 -20.64
C GLY A 211 18.02 -22.30 -20.89
N CYS A 212 17.15 -21.29 -21.08
CA CYS A 212 17.60 -19.92 -21.21
C CYS A 212 16.68 -18.92 -20.49
N LEU A 213 17.29 -17.91 -19.88
CA LEU A 213 16.61 -16.73 -19.35
C LEU A 213 16.91 -15.54 -20.26
N LYS A 214 15.88 -14.88 -20.77
CA LYS A 214 16.01 -13.66 -21.58
C LYS A 214 15.50 -12.47 -20.79
N SER A 215 16.19 -11.34 -20.91
CA SER A 215 15.72 -10.13 -20.24
C SER A 215 14.56 -9.49 -21.01
N THR A 216 13.51 -9.11 -20.29
CA THR A 216 12.39 -8.33 -20.86
C THR A 216 12.77 -6.86 -21.08
N LEU A 217 13.65 -6.32 -20.24
CA LEU A 217 14.13 -4.93 -20.32
C LEU A 217 15.13 -4.71 -21.46
N VAL A 218 16.10 -5.62 -21.60
CA VAL A 218 17.13 -5.54 -22.65
C VAL A 218 17.12 -6.86 -23.42
N PRO A 219 16.35 -6.97 -24.53
CA PRO A 219 16.13 -8.24 -25.24
C PRO A 219 17.40 -8.94 -25.75
N MET A 220 18.50 -8.19 -25.87
CA MET A 220 19.81 -8.72 -26.26
C MET A 220 20.53 -9.47 -25.13
N VAL A 221 20.12 -9.26 -23.87
CA VAL A 221 20.71 -9.94 -22.71
C VAL A 221 19.97 -11.25 -22.49
N GLN A 222 20.72 -12.36 -22.57
CA GLN A 222 20.24 -13.70 -22.32
C GLN A 222 21.30 -14.48 -21.54
N ALA A 223 20.87 -15.25 -20.55
CA ALA A 223 21.68 -16.27 -19.91
C ALA A 223 21.24 -17.65 -20.43
N THR A 224 22.18 -18.45 -20.93
CA THR A 224 21.93 -19.82 -21.39
C THR A 224 22.59 -20.79 -20.45
N PHE A 225 21.83 -21.78 -19.99
CA PHE A 225 22.26 -22.83 -19.08
C PHE A 225 22.34 -24.13 -19.87
N PRO A 226 23.54 -24.74 -20.02
CA PRO A 226 23.68 -26.01 -20.71
C PRO A 226 23.09 -27.16 -19.89
N ASP A 227 22.93 -28.31 -20.54
CA ASP A 227 22.56 -29.57 -19.90
C ASP A 227 23.46 -29.85 -18.68
N ALA A 228 22.84 -30.35 -17.61
CA ALA A 228 23.44 -30.63 -16.31
C ALA A 228 24.07 -29.44 -15.57
N ALA A 229 23.81 -28.19 -15.98
CA ALA A 229 24.23 -27.00 -15.22
C ALA A 229 23.62 -26.95 -13.80
N VAL A 230 22.45 -27.56 -13.63
CA VAL A 230 21.77 -27.71 -12.33
C VAL A 230 21.40 -29.18 -12.12
N THR A 231 21.46 -29.65 -10.88
CA THR A 231 21.15 -31.05 -10.54
C THR A 231 19.66 -31.29 -10.26
N LYS A 232 18.88 -30.22 -10.12
CA LYS A 232 17.44 -30.23 -9.87
C LYS A 232 16.81 -28.93 -10.38
N GLY A 233 15.49 -28.93 -10.56
CA GLY A 233 14.73 -27.73 -10.88
C GLY A 233 14.95 -26.62 -9.85
N VAL A 234 15.52 -25.51 -10.29
CA VAL A 234 15.76 -24.32 -9.46
C VAL A 234 15.15 -23.09 -10.13
N ARG A 235 14.60 -22.18 -9.31
CA ARG A 235 14.15 -20.88 -9.80
C ARG A 235 15.36 -19.96 -9.89
N LEU A 236 15.68 -19.53 -11.10
CA LEU A 236 16.72 -18.55 -11.37
C LEU A 236 16.09 -17.22 -11.76
N ALA A 237 16.81 -16.13 -11.50
CA ALA A 237 16.39 -14.78 -11.84
C ALA A 237 17.53 -14.06 -12.56
N LEU A 238 17.20 -13.40 -13.67
CA LEU A 238 18.09 -12.52 -14.41
C LEU A 238 17.68 -11.08 -14.11
N GLN A 239 18.62 -10.29 -13.59
CA GLN A 239 18.41 -8.88 -13.29
C GLN A 239 19.32 -8.05 -14.19
N VAL A 240 18.74 -7.15 -14.97
CA VAL A 240 19.49 -6.26 -15.87
C VAL A 240 19.19 -4.83 -15.49
N SER A 241 20.24 -4.07 -15.15
CA SER A 241 20.16 -2.63 -14.97
C SER A 241 20.94 -1.96 -16.09
N PRO A 242 20.30 -1.12 -16.93
CA PRO A 242 21.02 -0.34 -17.92
C PRO A 242 21.99 0.58 -17.18
N ALA A 243 23.27 0.54 -17.53
CA ALA A 243 24.24 1.48 -16.99
C ALA A 243 23.74 2.88 -17.31
N GLN A 244 23.42 3.66 -16.27
CA GLN A 244 23.27 5.09 -16.46
C GLN A 244 24.62 5.57 -16.94
N GLY A 245 24.68 6.11 -18.15
CA GLY A 245 25.79 6.98 -18.52
C GLY A 245 25.75 8.14 -17.54
N SER A 246 26.39 7.98 -16.39
CA SER A 246 26.91 9.09 -15.63
C SER A 246 27.57 9.97 -16.65
N GLU A 247 27.23 11.25 -16.66
CA GLU A 247 27.91 12.33 -17.35
C GLU A 247 29.43 12.05 -17.30
N MET A 248 29.93 11.33 -18.30
CA MET A 248 31.33 11.01 -18.41
C MET A 248 31.92 12.33 -18.85
N GLY A 249 32.49 13.07 -17.89
CA GLY A 249 33.44 14.11 -18.23
C GLY A 249 34.39 13.53 -19.29
N PRO A 250 34.69 14.27 -20.36
CA PRO A 250 35.38 13.72 -21.52
C PRO A 250 36.74 13.19 -21.08
N GLY A 251 36.90 11.86 -20.99
CA GLY A 251 38.19 11.30 -20.58
C GLY A 251 38.28 9.87 -20.08
N CYS A 252 37.20 9.09 -19.92
CA CYS A 252 37.33 7.70 -19.45
C CYS A 252 36.64 6.71 -20.39
N ALA A 253 37.43 6.05 -21.23
CA ALA A 253 37.00 4.90 -22.01
C ALA A 253 36.91 3.65 -21.09
N PRO A 254 35.86 2.82 -21.20
CA PRO A 254 35.79 1.58 -20.43
C PRO A 254 36.72 0.52 -21.05
N ALA A 255 37.66 0.03 -20.24
CA ALA A 255 38.44 -1.16 -20.56
C ALA A 255 37.53 -2.39 -20.39
N TRP A 256 37.28 -3.12 -21.47
CA TRP A 256 36.64 -4.43 -21.42
C TRP A 256 37.63 -5.43 -20.82
N GLY A 257 37.43 -5.77 -19.55
CA GLY A 257 38.18 -6.84 -18.88
C GLY A 257 37.68 -8.20 -19.35
N HIS A 258 38.54 -8.94 -20.03
CA HIS A 258 38.43 -10.39 -20.14
C HIS A 258 38.71 -11.00 -18.77
N TRP A 259 37.80 -11.82 -18.26
CA TRP A 259 38.08 -12.70 -17.12
C TRP A 259 38.53 -14.08 -17.62
N PRO A 260 39.47 -14.74 -16.91
CA PRO A 260 40.12 -15.98 -17.33
C PRO A 260 39.22 -17.21 -17.22
#